data_AF-A0A923MZ75-F1
#
_entry.id   AF-A0A923MZ75-F1
#
_cell.length_a   1.000
_cell.length_b   1.000
_cell.length_c   1.000
_cell.angle_alpha   90.00
_cell.angle_beta   90.00
_cell.angle_gamma   90.00
#
_symmetry.space_group_name_H-M   'P 1'
#
loop_
_entity.id
_entity.type
_entity.pdbx_description
1 polymer ?
#
loop_
_entity_poly.entity_id
_entity_poly.type
_entity_poly.pdbx_seq_one_letter_code
_entity_poly.pdbx_strand_id
1 'polypeptide(L)'
;MGQKLSERELALYRAVDEVLHYIWDPIGVAGAPGARDEYYGYLPTVYGMVKDGREALEIARYLGEVAVEGMGLSPDAENDLKVAQTLVQWREAIGADEV
;
A
#
# COMPACT_ATOMS: atom_id res chain seq x y z
N MET A 1 -5.80 -16.43 -18.86
CA MET A 1 -4.81 -15.68 -19.66
C MET A 1 -4.45 -14.45 -18.84
N GLY A 2 -3.19 -14.32 -18.39
CA GLY A 2 -2.77 -13.17 -17.61
C GLY A 2 -2.77 -11.92 -18.48
N GLN A 3 -3.60 -10.93 -18.16
CA GLN A 3 -3.42 -9.60 -18.75
C GLN A 3 -2.06 -9.07 -18.33
N LYS A 4 -1.29 -8.61 -19.31
CA LYS A 4 0.00 -7.97 -19.06
C LYS A 4 -0.30 -6.58 -18.49
N LEU A 5 0.18 -6.31 -17.26
CA LEU A 5 0.04 -5.00 -16.64
C LEU A 5 0.67 -3.94 -17.55
N SER A 6 -0.03 -2.83 -17.74
CA SER A 6 0.51 -1.64 -18.39
C SER A 6 1.69 -1.06 -17.60
N GLU A 7 2.50 -0.21 -18.22
CA GLU A 7 3.60 0.47 -17.54
C GLU A 7 3.10 1.27 -16.32
N ARG A 8 1.92 1.89 -16.45
CA ARG A 8 1.23 2.61 -15.38
C ARG A 8 0.83 1.69 -14.22
N GLU A 9 0.25 0.54 -14.53
CA GLU A 9 -0.12 -0.44 -13.51
C GLU A 9 1.11 -1.02 -12.80
N LEU A 10 2.20 -1.25 -13.53
CA LEU A 10 3.47 -1.67 -12.94
C LEU A 10 4.09 -0.59 -12.05
N ALA A 11 4.04 0.68 -12.48
CA ALA A 11 4.50 1.81 -11.67
C ALA A 11 3.68 1.94 -10.38
N LEU A 12 2.35 1.86 -10.48
CA LEU A 12 1.47 1.91 -9.32
C LEU A 12 1.72 0.72 -8.39
N TYR A 13 1.85 -0.50 -8.92
CA TYR A 13 2.13 -1.69 -8.13
C TYR A 13 3.44 -1.57 -7.34
N ARG A 14 4.50 -1.05 -7.97
CA ARG A 14 5.79 -0.78 -7.30
C ARG A 14 5.66 0.32 -6.23
N ALA A 15 4.94 1.40 -6.51
CA ALA A 15 4.73 2.46 -5.53
C ALA A 15 3.98 1.94 -4.30
N VAL A 16 2.93 1.12 -4.48
CA VAL A 16 2.24 0.48 -3.35
C VAL A 16 3.20 -0.40 -2.55
N ASP A 17 4.00 -1.21 -3.22
CA ASP A 17 4.98 -2.09 -2.58
C ASP A 17 6.02 -1.32 -1.75
N GLU A 18 6.54 -0.20 -2.26
CA GLU A 18 7.48 0.66 -1.54
C GLU A 18 6.81 1.37 -0.35
N VAL A 19 5.59 1.88 -0.52
CA VAL A 19 4.85 2.57 0.54
C VAL A 19 4.53 1.61 1.69
N LEU A 20 4.11 0.38 1.39
CA LEU A 20 3.87 -0.62 2.43
C LEU A 20 5.15 -0.98 3.20
N HIS A 21 6.27 -1.14 2.49
CA HIS A 21 7.52 -1.56 3.13
C HIS A 21 8.25 -0.45 3.88
N TYR A 22 8.27 0.79 3.37
CA TYR A 22 9.08 1.86 3.97
C TYR A 22 8.29 2.88 4.80
N ILE A 23 6.97 2.98 4.60
CA ILE A 23 6.16 4.03 5.24
C ILE A 23 5.17 3.41 6.23
N TRP A 24 4.47 2.34 5.83
CA TRP A 24 3.53 1.69 6.74
C TRP A 24 4.25 0.93 7.84
N ASP A 25 5.13 -0.01 7.45
CA ASP A 25 6.05 -0.79 8.29
C ASP A 25 5.62 -0.93 9.78
N PRO A 26 4.44 -1.49 10.07
CA PRO A 26 3.92 -1.52 11.45
C PRO A 26 4.76 -2.43 12.36
N ILE A 27 5.57 -3.34 11.79
CA ILE A 27 6.45 -4.26 12.51
C ILE A 27 7.85 -3.62 12.71
N GLY A 28 8.23 -2.64 11.90
CA GLY A 28 9.53 -1.97 11.99
C GLY A 28 10.68 -2.76 11.33
N VAL A 29 10.41 -3.48 10.25
CA VAL A 29 11.37 -4.36 9.57
C VAL A 29 11.95 -3.78 8.28
N ALA A 30 11.58 -2.55 7.88
CA ALA A 30 12.06 -1.91 6.65
C ALA A 30 13.60 -1.83 6.56
N GLY A 31 14.29 -1.76 7.70
CA GLY A 31 15.76 -1.73 7.77
C GLY A 31 16.44 -3.09 7.71
N ALA A 32 15.69 -4.20 7.75
CA ALA A 32 16.24 -5.54 7.78
C ALA A 32 16.44 -6.09 6.34
N PRO A 33 17.68 -6.45 5.94
CA PRO A 33 17.96 -6.88 4.56
C PRO A 33 17.18 -8.10 4.06
N GLY A 34 16.63 -8.91 4.97
CA GLY A 34 15.87 -10.11 4.66
C GLY A 34 14.34 -9.97 4.76
N ALA A 35 13.82 -8.75 4.99
CA ALA A 35 12.40 -8.53 5.27
C ALA A 35 11.66 -7.75 4.16
N ARG A 36 12.22 -7.71 2.94
CA ARG A 36 11.62 -6.98 1.82
C ARG A 36 10.26 -7.55 1.40
N ASP A 37 10.06 -8.84 1.61
CA ASP A 37 8.89 -9.62 1.26
C ASP A 37 7.84 -9.70 2.39
N GLU A 38 8.12 -9.15 3.58
CA GLU A 38 7.23 -9.22 4.76
C GLU A 38 5.79 -8.82 4.44
N TYR A 39 5.62 -7.77 3.61
CA TYR A 39 4.31 -7.20 3.30
C TYR A 39 3.73 -7.67 1.95
N TYR A 40 4.37 -8.61 1.25
CA TYR A 40 3.88 -9.10 -0.05
C TYR A 40 2.51 -9.76 0.03
N GLY A 41 2.15 -10.33 1.18
CA GLY A 41 0.82 -10.91 1.40
C GLY A 41 -0.33 -9.91 1.27
N TYR A 42 -0.08 -8.62 1.56
CA TYR A 42 -1.10 -7.57 1.55
C TYR A 42 -1.08 -6.74 0.26
N LEU A 43 0.05 -6.74 -0.44
CA LEU A 43 0.28 -5.96 -1.65
C LEU A 43 -0.83 -6.12 -2.71
N PRO A 44 -1.31 -7.33 -3.08
CA PRO A 44 -2.36 -7.47 -4.08
C PRO A 44 -3.67 -6.77 -3.70
N THR A 45 -4.06 -6.86 -2.42
CA THR A 45 -5.30 -6.27 -1.92
C THR A 45 -5.22 -4.74 -1.88
N VAL A 46 -4.14 -4.21 -1.30
CA VAL A 46 -3.92 -2.76 -1.22
C VAL A 46 -3.81 -2.16 -2.62
N TYR A 47 -3.05 -2.80 -3.51
CA TYR A 47 -2.97 -2.39 -4.91
C TYR A 47 -4.34 -2.34 -5.58
N GLY A 48 -5.18 -3.37 -5.40
CA GLY A 48 -6.54 -3.40 -5.92
C GLY A 48 -7.37 -2.22 -5.42
N MET A 49 -7.35 -1.95 -4.10
CA MET A 49 -8.07 -0.82 -3.52
C MET A 49 -7.61 0.52 -4.09
N VAL A 50 -6.30 0.72 -4.22
CA VAL A 50 -5.74 1.96 -4.77
C VAL A 50 -6.13 2.11 -6.24
N LYS A 51 -5.94 1.05 -7.05
CA LYS A 51 -6.31 1.02 -8.47
C LYS A 51 -7.79 1.31 -8.70
N ASP A 52 -8.67 0.76 -7.87
CA ASP A 52 -10.12 0.90 -7.97
C ASP A 52 -10.63 2.28 -7.51
N GLY A 53 -9.73 3.19 -7.13
CA GLY A 53 -10.12 4.56 -6.78
C GLY A 53 -10.66 4.71 -5.36
N ARG A 54 -10.44 3.72 -4.48
CA ARG A 54 -10.95 3.76 -3.10
C ARG A 54 -10.44 4.97 -2.32
N GLU A 55 -11.24 5.43 -1.37
CA GLU A 55 -10.89 6.59 -0.55
C GLU A 55 -9.79 6.24 0.46
N ALA A 56 -8.99 7.24 0.84
CA ALA A 56 -7.90 7.05 1.80
C ALA A 56 -8.40 6.47 3.14
N LEU A 57 -9.59 6.86 3.61
CA LEU A 57 -10.15 6.33 4.85
C LEU A 57 -10.46 4.83 4.76
N GLU A 58 -10.91 4.35 3.60
CA GLU A 58 -11.20 2.93 3.37
C GLU A 58 -9.92 2.09 3.35
N ILE A 59 -8.87 2.61 2.72
CA ILE A 59 -7.54 1.96 2.68
C ILE A 59 -6.93 1.96 4.09
N ALA A 60 -7.00 3.07 4.81
CA ALA A 60 -6.48 3.18 6.18
C ALA A 60 -7.15 2.17 7.12
N ARG A 61 -8.48 2.02 7.03
CA ARG A 61 -9.21 1.02 7.82
C ARG A 61 -8.72 -0.39 7.55
N TYR A 62 -8.49 -0.75 6.28
CA TYR A 62 -7.95 -2.05 5.92
C TYR A 62 -6.54 -2.28 6.49
N LEU A 63 -5.66 -1.28 6.39
CA LEU A 63 -4.31 -1.36 6.95
C LEU A 63 -4.35 -1.57 8.47
N GLY A 64 -5.17 -0.80 9.19
CA GLY A 64 -5.33 -0.95 10.63
C GLY A 64 -5.90 -2.31 11.04
N GLU A 65 -6.91 -2.81 10.31
CA GLU A 65 -7.47 -4.16 10.53
C GLU A 65 -6.39 -5.24 10.35
N VAL A 66 -5.57 -5.13 9.30
CA VAL A 66 -4.45 -6.07 9.07
C VAL A 66 -3.42 -6.00 10.19
N ALA A 67 -3.03 -4.81 10.62
CA ALA A 67 -2.04 -4.64 11.70
C ALA A 67 -2.55 -5.23 13.02
N VAL A 68 -3.81 -4.99 13.37
CA VAL A 68 -4.40 -5.46 14.63
C VAL A 68 -4.73 -6.95 14.58
N GLU A 69 -5.51 -7.38 13.59
CA GLU A 69 -6.04 -8.75 13.54
C GLU A 69 -5.05 -9.74 12.91
N GLY A 70 -4.31 -9.29 11.89
CA GLY A 70 -3.34 -10.13 11.16
C GLY A 70 -1.98 -10.23 11.85
N MET A 71 -1.52 -9.15 12.49
CA MET A 71 -0.18 -9.07 13.11
C MET A 71 -0.20 -9.01 14.64
N GLY A 72 -1.37 -8.79 15.26
CA GLY A 72 -1.49 -8.70 16.72
C GLY A 72 -0.91 -7.42 17.32
N LEU A 73 -0.83 -6.34 16.52
CA LEU A 73 -0.24 -5.07 16.92
C LEU A 73 -1.30 -4.12 17.52
N SER A 74 -0.82 -3.04 18.13
CA SER A 74 -1.71 -1.95 18.57
C SER A 74 -2.15 -1.11 17.36
N PRO A 75 -3.39 -0.58 17.36
CA PRO A 75 -3.85 0.27 16.28
C PRO A 75 -3.06 1.58 16.21
N ASP A 76 -2.74 2.03 15.00
CA ASP A 76 -2.11 3.32 14.71
C ASP A 76 -2.85 4.03 13.56
N ALA A 77 -4.06 4.50 13.87
CA ALA A 77 -4.94 5.11 12.88
C ALA A 77 -4.35 6.38 12.23
N GLU A 78 -3.44 7.07 12.91
CA GLU A 78 -2.76 8.25 12.35
C GLU A 78 -1.76 7.82 11.27
N ASN A 79 -0.92 6.82 11.56
CA ASN A 79 -0.01 6.27 10.57
C ASN A 79 -0.75 5.62 9.40
N ASP A 80 -1.78 4.81 9.69
CA ASP A 80 -2.58 4.15 8.65
C ASP A 80 -3.23 5.16 7.69
N LEU A 81 -3.74 6.28 8.21
CA LEU A 81 -4.32 7.34 7.38
C LEU A 81 -3.26 8.05 6.54
N LYS A 82 -2.10 8.36 7.12
CA LYS A 82 -0.97 8.97 6.40
C LYS A 82 -0.49 8.08 5.24
N VAL A 83 -0.37 6.78 5.48
CA VAL A 83 0.01 5.79 4.46
C VAL A 83 -1.04 5.77 3.34
N ALA A 84 -2.32 5.67 3.70
CA ALA A 84 -3.40 5.65 2.73
C ALA A 84 -3.48 6.92 1.87
N GLN A 85 -3.26 8.09 2.46
CA GLN A 85 -3.16 9.36 1.73
C GLN A 85 -1.98 9.35 0.75
N THR A 86 -0.84 8.80 1.17
CA THR A 86 0.35 8.67 0.31
C THR A 86 0.07 7.78 -0.89
N LEU A 87 -0.62 6.65 -0.69
CA LEU A 87 -1.03 5.74 -1.78
C LEU A 87 -1.97 6.41 -2.79
N VAL A 88 -2.92 7.21 -2.30
CA VAL A 88 -3.83 7.98 -3.15
C VAL A 88 -3.07 9.03 -3.97
N GLN A 89 -2.13 9.74 -3.37
CA GLN A 89 -1.28 10.71 -4.08
C GLN A 89 -0.45 10.04 -5.17
N TRP A 90 0.12 8.85 -4.91
CA TRP A 90 0.85 8.09 -5.93
C TRP A 90 -0.04 7.72 -7.12
N ARG A 91 -1.26 7.25 -6.87
CA ARG A 91 -2.23 6.94 -7.92
C ARG A 91 -2.54 8.16 -8.79
N GLU A 92 -2.75 9.30 -8.16
CA GLU A 92 -3.07 10.56 -8.83
C GLU A 92 -1.88 11.06 -9.66
N ALA A 93 -0.67 11.07 -9.10
CA ALA A 93 0.54 11.48 -9.81
C ALA A 93 0.81 10.60 -11.04
N ILE A 94 0.76 9.28 -10.87
CA ILE A 94 0.91 8.30 -11.95
C ILE A 94 -0.23 8.39 -12.98
N GLY A 95 -1.37 8.97 -12.59
CA GLY A 95 -2.51 9.21 -13.48
C GLY A 95 -2.56 10.58 -14.14
N ALA A 96 -1.75 11.53 -13.70
CA ALA A 96 -1.76 12.91 -14.18
C ALA A 96 -0.85 13.13 -15.40
N ASP A 97 0.01 12.18 -15.77
CA ASP A 97 0.96 12.28 -16.90
C ASP A 97 0.30 12.23 -18.31
N GLU A 98 -1.03 12.35 -18.43
CA GLU A 98 -1.79 12.30 -19.70
C GLU A 98 -2.50 13.62 -20.09
N VAL A 99 -2.28 14.74 -19.38
CA VAL A 99 -2.87 16.05 -19.74
C VAL A 99 -1.91 17.03 -20.42
#